data_AF-A0A366M4S3-F1
#
_entry.id   AF-A0A366M4S3-F1
#
_cell.length_a   1.000
_cell.length_b   1.000
_cell.length_c   1.000
_cell.angle_alpha   90.00
_cell.angle_beta   90.00
_cell.angle_gamma   90.00
#
_symmetry.space_group_name_H-M   'P 1'
#
loop_
_entity.id
_entity.type
_entity.pdbx_description
1 polymer ?
#
loop_
_entity_poly.entity_id
_entity_poly.type
_entity_poly.pdbx_seq_one_letter_code
_entity_poly.pdbx_strand_id
1 'polypeptide(L)'
;MGLEVEPSGLGPGWLRFWERADKASAGVQVSRMAFARFVTGVRAGHIVPVARDGVLVLRVGDGDPEQPGVVLTTPESWRAFVTRAYAGAFDRFLRM
;
A
#
# COMPACT_ATOMS: atom_id res chain seq x y z
N MET A 1 0.58 -6.84 -13.56
CA MET A 1 1.50 -6.66 -12.42
C MET A 1 1.05 -5.42 -11.66
N GLY A 2 1.31 -5.32 -10.37
CA GLY A 2 0.77 -4.21 -9.61
C GLY A 2 0.69 -4.46 -8.12
N LEU A 3 0.51 -3.35 -7.41
CA LEU A 3 0.22 -3.32 -6.00
C LEU A 3 -1.18 -3.88 -5.73
N GLU A 4 -1.27 -4.79 -4.76
CA GLU A 4 -2.49 -5.47 -4.37
C GLU A 4 -2.76 -5.35 -2.88
N VAL A 5 -4.04 -5.46 -2.55
CA VAL A 5 -4.53 -5.43 -1.17
C VAL A 5 -5.63 -6.45 -0.97
N GLU A 6 -5.54 -7.20 0.14
CA GLU A 6 -6.53 -8.20 0.54
C GLU A 6 -6.71 -8.23 2.07
N PRO A 7 -7.82 -8.78 2.58
CA PRO A 7 -7.97 -9.06 4.01
C PRO A 7 -6.84 -9.96 4.54
N SER A 8 -6.29 -9.62 5.70
CA SER A 8 -5.25 -10.42 6.35
C SER A 8 -5.84 -11.55 7.20
N GLY A 9 -5.07 -12.65 7.34
CA GLY A 9 -5.35 -13.71 8.31
C GLY A 9 -5.16 -13.31 9.78
N LEU A 10 -4.60 -12.13 10.06
CA LEU A 10 -4.43 -11.59 11.42
C LEU A 10 -5.73 -11.07 12.04
N GLY A 11 -6.82 -11.01 11.26
CA GLY A 11 -8.14 -10.62 11.74
C GLY A 11 -8.78 -9.50 10.91
N PRO A 12 -10.06 -9.17 11.17
CA PRO A 12 -10.86 -8.31 10.30
C PRO A 12 -10.34 -6.88 10.16
N GLY A 13 -9.59 -6.38 11.14
CA GLY A 13 -8.98 -5.04 11.13
C GLY A 13 -7.66 -4.95 10.35
N TRP A 14 -7.16 -6.05 9.81
CA TRP A 14 -5.86 -6.11 9.14
C TRP A 14 -6.00 -6.41 7.66
N LEU A 15 -5.10 -5.84 6.87
CA LEU A 15 -4.96 -6.03 5.45
C LEU A 15 -3.53 -6.45 5.14
N ARG A 16 -3.36 -7.18 4.04
CA ARG A 16 -2.07 -7.43 3.44
C ARG A 16 -1.92 -6.53 2.22
N PHE A 17 -0.80 -5.82 2.12
CA PHE A 17 -0.46 -4.96 0.98
C PHE A 17 0.89 -5.38 0.40
N TRP A 18 0.96 -5.62 -0.92
CA TRP A 18 2.18 -6.13 -1.56
C TRP A 18 2.25 -5.81 -3.04
N GLU A 19 3.44 -5.95 -3.62
CA GLU A 19 3.63 -5.97 -5.07
C GLU A 19 3.42 -7.40 -5.59
N ARG A 20 2.48 -7.62 -6.51
CA ARG A 20 2.16 -8.96 -7.05
C ARG A 20 3.37 -9.64 -7.70
N ALA A 21 4.29 -8.86 -8.28
CA ALA A 21 5.51 -9.39 -8.87
C ALA A 21 6.51 -9.92 -7.82
N ASP A 22 6.42 -9.44 -6.57
CA ASP A 22 7.21 -9.92 -5.45
C ASP A 22 6.58 -11.18 -4.84
N LYS A 23 6.83 -12.32 -5.50
CA LYS A 23 6.29 -13.63 -5.09
C LYS A 23 6.95 -14.19 -3.82
N ALA A 24 8.10 -13.67 -3.42
CA ALA A 24 8.83 -14.13 -2.23
C ALA A 24 8.35 -13.42 -0.97
N SER A 25 7.74 -12.24 -1.10
CA SER A 25 7.28 -11.45 0.02
C SER A 25 5.92 -11.92 0.57
N ALA A 26 5.88 -12.06 1.90
CA ALA A 26 4.63 -12.20 2.65
C ALA A 26 3.75 -10.94 2.60
N GLY A 27 4.21 -9.87 1.94
CA GLY A 27 3.56 -8.57 1.95
C GLY A 27 3.69 -7.86 3.30
N VAL A 28 3.29 -6.59 3.32
CA VAL A 28 3.18 -5.82 4.55
C VAL A 28 1.81 -6.04 5.17
N GLN A 29 1.82 -6.38 6.46
CA GLN A 29 0.61 -6.38 7.28
C GLN A 29 0.33 -4.96 7.74
N VAL A 30 -0.85 -4.45 7.42
CA VAL A 30 -1.24 -3.07 7.66
C VAL A 30 -2.63 -3.04 8.26
N SER A 31 -2.85 -2.20 9.29
CA SER A 31 -4.20 -2.01 9.81
C SER A 31 -5.09 -1.34 8.73
N ARG A 32 -6.40 -1.56 8.78
CA ARG A 32 -7.35 -0.85 7.91
C ARG A 32 -7.23 0.67 8.05
N MET A 33 -6.98 1.16 9.25
CA MET A 33 -6.82 2.59 9.51
C MET A 33 -5.56 3.16 8.83
N ALA A 34 -4.41 2.48 8.94
CA ALA A 34 -3.19 2.85 8.22
C ALA A 34 -3.41 2.89 6.72
N PHE A 35 -4.01 1.81 6.20
CA PHE A 35 -4.24 1.69 4.77
C PHE A 35 -5.18 2.80 4.28
N ALA A 36 -6.21 3.14 5.06
CA ALA A 36 -7.10 4.22 4.73
C ALA A 36 -6.42 5.59 4.73
N ARG A 37 -5.54 5.86 5.71
CA ARG A 37 -4.69 7.06 5.72
C ARG A 37 -3.75 7.10 4.52
N PHE A 38 -3.13 5.96 4.19
CA PHE A 38 -2.24 5.84 3.05
C PHE A 38 -2.96 6.16 1.73
N VAL A 39 -4.11 5.54 1.45
CA VAL A 39 -4.89 5.80 0.23
C VAL A 39 -5.38 7.24 0.18
N THR A 40 -5.83 7.80 1.30
CA THR A 40 -6.23 9.22 1.40
C THR A 40 -5.06 10.14 1.08
N GLY A 41 -3.87 9.86 1.63
CA GLY A 41 -2.65 10.60 1.34
C GLY A 41 -2.23 10.50 -0.12
N VAL A 42 -2.39 9.34 -0.76
CA VAL A 42 -2.14 9.15 -2.20
C VAL A 42 -3.08 10.03 -3.02
N ARG A 43 -4.38 10.03 -2.72
CA ARG A 43 -5.37 10.87 -3.42
C ARG A 43 -5.16 12.37 -3.21
N ALA A 44 -4.58 12.75 -2.07
CA ALA A 44 -4.21 14.13 -1.78
C ALA A 44 -2.87 14.54 -2.42
N GLY A 45 -2.12 13.61 -3.02
CA GLY A 45 -0.77 13.87 -3.54
C GLY A 45 0.31 14.01 -2.46
N HIS A 46 0.02 13.62 -1.22
CA HIS A 46 0.94 13.74 -0.08
C HIS A 46 1.90 12.55 0.03
N ILE A 47 1.62 11.44 -0.64
CA ILE A 47 2.48 10.26 -0.64
C ILE A 47 3.34 10.27 -1.91
N VAL A 48 4.62 10.57 -1.73
CA VAL A 48 5.64 10.53 -2.79
C VAL A 48 6.60 9.38 -2.49
N PRO A 49 6.60 8.30 -3.28
CA PRO A 49 7.54 7.20 -3.11
C PRO A 49 8.99 7.66 -3.31
N VAL A 50 9.91 7.07 -2.56
CA VAL A 50 11.35 7.32 -2.77
C VAL A 50 11.85 6.41 -3.89
N ALA A 51 12.53 6.98 -4.89
CA ALA A 51 13.18 6.19 -5.93
C ALA A 51 14.56 5.72 -5.45
N ARG A 52 14.87 4.43 -5.65
CA ARG A 52 16.17 3.83 -5.35
C ARG A 52 16.46 2.74 -6.37
N ASP A 53 17.59 2.84 -7.07
CA ASP A 53 18.06 1.82 -8.03
C ASP A 53 16.98 1.37 -9.04
N GLY A 54 16.15 2.31 -9.52
CA GLY A 54 15.10 2.04 -10.51
C GLY A 54 13.79 1.48 -9.94
N VAL A 55 13.71 1.23 -8.63
CA VAL A 55 12.46 0.85 -7.94
C VAL A 55 11.94 2.00 -7.07
N LEU A 56 10.66 1.94 -6.74
CA LEU A 56 10.01 2.83 -5.78
C LEU A 56 9.84 2.13 -4.44
N VAL A 57 10.18 2.84 -3.38
CA VAL A 57 10.04 2.39 -2.00
C VAL A 57 8.80 3.05 -1.39
N LEU A 58 7.78 2.25 -1.12
CA LEU A 58 6.56 2.67 -0.43
C LEU A 58 6.67 2.36 1.04
N ARG A 59 6.33 3.34 1.88
CA ARG A 59 6.20 3.18 3.33
C ARG A 59 4.73 3.19 3.70
N VAL A 60 4.25 2.15 4.36
CA VAL A 60 2.87 2.00 4.78
C VAL A 60 2.79 1.30 6.14
N GLY A 61 1.92 1.75 7.04
CA GLY A 61 1.81 1.18 8.39
C GLY A 61 1.41 2.19 9.45
N ASP A 62 0.98 1.67 10.60
CA ASP A 62 0.56 2.45 11.79
C ASP A 62 1.50 2.31 12.98
N GLY A 63 2.38 1.30 12.97
CA GLY A 63 2.96 0.77 14.22
C GLY A 63 4.11 1.58 14.81
N ASP A 64 4.96 2.18 13.96
CA ASP A 64 6.16 2.87 14.40
C ASP A 64 6.69 3.71 13.23
N PRO A 65 6.84 5.05 13.35
CA PRO A 65 7.52 5.86 12.33
C PRO A 65 8.97 5.43 12.10
N GLU A 66 9.59 4.73 13.07
CA GLU A 66 10.92 4.14 12.94
C GLU A 66 10.90 2.76 12.23
N GLN A 67 9.75 2.09 12.17
CA GLN A 67 9.58 0.78 11.51
C GLN A 67 8.34 0.69 10.62
N PRO A 68 8.22 1.54 9.58
CA PRO A 68 7.14 1.41 8.62
C PRO A 68 7.30 0.13 7.81
N GLY A 69 6.18 -0.49 7.43
CA GLY A 69 6.20 -1.56 6.45
C GLY A 69 6.66 -1.04 5.09
N VAL A 70 7.57 -1.77 4.45
CA VAL A 70 8.17 -1.37 3.17
C VAL A 70 7.66 -2.27 2.05
N VAL A 71 7.14 -1.66 0.99
CA VAL A 71 6.83 -2.36 -0.28
C VAL A 71 7.69 -1.76 -1.39
N LEU A 72 8.46 -2.61 -2.06
CA LEU A 72 9.18 -2.24 -3.28
C LEU A 72 8.26 -2.44 -4.47
N THR A 73 8.19 -1.46 -5.36
CA THR A 73 7.33 -1.50 -6.55
C THR A 73 7.98 -0.81 -7.73
N THR A 74 7.37 -0.93 -8.90
CA THR A 74 7.80 -0.27 -10.14
C THR A 74 7.04 1.05 -10.36
N PRO A 75 7.60 2.03 -11.09
CA PRO A 75 6.88 3.23 -11.47
C PRO A 75 5.54 2.97 -12.16
N GLU A 76 5.46 1.93 -12.99
CA GLU A 76 4.25 1.52 -13.72
C GLU A 76 3.18 0.98 -12.76
N SER A 77 3.60 0.12 -11.82
CA SER A 77 2.70 -0.46 -10.81
C SER A 77 2.19 0.60 -9.84
N TRP A 78 3.04 1.54 -9.47
CA TRP A 78 2.65 2.71 -8.69
C TRP A 78 1.63 3.58 -9.43
N ARG A 79 1.89 3.93 -10.70
CA ARG A 79 0.94 4.72 -11.51
C ARG A 79 -0.42 4.05 -11.61
N ALA A 80 -0.44 2.74 -11.86
CA ALA A 80 -1.68 1.97 -11.91
C ALA A 80 -2.41 1.96 -10.56
N PHE A 81 -1.68 1.85 -9.45
CA PHE A 81 -2.25 1.95 -8.11
C PHE A 81 -2.87 3.32 -7.84
N VAL A 82 -2.18 4.42 -8.20
CA VAL A 82 -2.70 5.78 -8.06
C VAL A 82 -3.99 5.94 -8.86
N THR A 83 -4.03 5.50 -10.12
CA THR A 83 -5.26 5.52 -10.94
C THR A 83 -6.41 4.75 -10.28
N ARG A 84 -6.15 3.53 -9.78
CA ARG A 84 -7.14 2.73 -9.04
C ARG A 84 -7.61 3.42 -7.76
N ALA A 85 -6.69 4.08 -7.05
CA ALA A 85 -7.00 4.83 -5.86
C ALA A 85 -7.96 5.97 -6.18
N TYR A 86 -7.70 6.80 -7.18
CA TYR A 86 -8.62 7.87 -7.59
C TYR A 86 -9.97 7.33 -8.09
N ALA A 87 -10.00 6.16 -8.73
CA ALA A 87 -11.22 5.52 -9.21
C ALA A 87 -12.08 4.83 -8.12
N GLY A 88 -11.72 4.95 -6.84
CA GLY A 88 -12.52 4.35 -5.75
C GLY A 88 -12.28 2.85 -5.51
N ALA A 89 -11.30 2.22 -6.17
CA ALA A 89 -11.12 0.76 -6.13
C ALA A 89 -10.85 0.19 -4.73
N PHE A 90 -10.42 1.05 -3.79
CA PHE A 90 -10.08 0.67 -2.43
C PHE A 90 -11.12 1.12 -1.38
N ASP A 91 -12.23 1.74 -1.79
CA ASP A 91 -13.22 2.34 -0.87
C ASP A 91 -13.81 1.33 0.11
N ARG A 92 -13.93 0.06 -0.29
CA ARG A 92 -14.37 -1.04 0.58
C ARG A 92 -13.49 -1.24 1.81
N PHE A 93 -12.23 -0.85 1.73
CA PHE A 93 -11.25 -0.94 2.83
C PHE A 93 -11.19 0.35 3.66
N LEU A 94 -11.81 1.43 3.19
CA LEU A 94 -11.87 2.73 3.87
C LEU A 94 -13.08 2.87 4.80
N ARG A 95 -14.09 2.01 4.63
CA ARG A 95 -15.28 1.99 5.48
C ARG A 95 -14.94 1.25 6.78
N MET A 96 -15.10 1.96 7.90
CA MET A 96 -14.97 1.42 9.26
C MET A 96 -16.20 0.59 9.63
#